data_AF-A0A521UL80-F1
#
_entry.id   AF-A0A521UL80-F1
#
_cell.length_a   1.000
_cell.length_b   1.000
_cell.length_c   1.000
_cell.angle_alpha   90.00
_cell.angle_beta   90.00
_cell.angle_gamma   90.00
#
_symmetry.space_group_name_H-M   'P 1'
#
loop_
_entity.id
_entity.type
_entity.pdbx_description
1 polymer ?
#
loop_
_entity_poly.entity_id
_entity_poly.type
_entity_poly.pdbx_seq_one_letter_code
_entity_poly.pdbx_strand_id
1 'polypeptide(L)'
;MPDGGSPNIRMESAKRLLELTVNPADRLWRYPIGHAIVKAALRTPLTPNHVTIGHTLLGISAGALISTGRPSMLVAAGLMFEVRSILDCFDGVLARARGTASPYGRAMDQVGDFLGFAAFVLGSWVAFTRTLGFPRAMALSLITAALCALCTFCWDLYKRRFTSILLEGRDEVDDEYVKVQLEAQRTRGPAIRFSAWFADLQIRLLNPSALGPLRARVASGTVKVAEGTSHPAAERLRAMAAQGDPKLRSTLLRVGFSGGDTGILILTAATLLTRPLEGFLAASAYCVVILATTVTASNRLLHAQPMTASPH
;
A
#
# COMPACT_ATOMS: atom_id res chain seq x y z
N MET A 1 -30.81 -25.13 -7.25
CA MET A 1 -29.64 -24.60 -8.00
C MET A 1 -29.38 -23.20 -7.51
N PRO A 2 -28.18 -22.85 -7.01
CA PRO A 2 -27.94 -21.46 -6.67
C PRO A 2 -27.64 -20.71 -7.96
N ASP A 3 -28.57 -19.84 -8.34
CA ASP A 3 -28.44 -18.89 -9.44
C ASP A 3 -27.18 -18.04 -9.24
N GLY A 4 -26.11 -18.51 -9.87
CA GLY A 4 -24.87 -17.80 -9.97
C GLY A 4 -25.08 -16.62 -10.89
N GLY A 5 -25.34 -15.44 -10.32
CA GLY A 5 -25.56 -14.19 -11.06
C GLY A 5 -24.61 -14.01 -12.23
N SER A 6 -25.10 -13.36 -13.28
CA SER A 6 -24.40 -13.20 -14.57
C SER A 6 -22.93 -12.78 -14.38
N PRO A 7 -21.99 -13.20 -15.26
CA PRO A 7 -20.57 -12.90 -15.13
C PRO A 7 -20.25 -11.43 -14.84
N ASN A 8 -21.10 -10.53 -15.36
CA ASN A 8 -21.01 -9.08 -15.16
C ASN A 8 -21.31 -8.67 -13.71
N ILE A 9 -22.31 -9.26 -13.06
CA ILE A 9 -22.67 -8.99 -11.65
C ILE A 9 -21.55 -9.48 -10.72
N ARG A 10 -20.96 -10.65 -11.00
CA ARG A 10 -19.82 -11.17 -10.21
C ARG A 10 -18.61 -10.25 -10.29
N MET A 11 -18.33 -9.73 -11.49
CA MET A 11 -17.22 -8.81 -11.73
C MET A 11 -17.42 -7.48 -11.00
N GLU A 12 -18.62 -6.92 -11.03
CA GLU A 12 -18.93 -5.66 -10.37
C GLU A 12 -18.86 -5.78 -8.83
N SER A 13 -19.39 -6.88 -8.28
CA SER A 13 -19.25 -7.19 -6.85
C SER A 13 -17.78 -7.31 -6.42
N ALA A 14 -16.94 -7.93 -7.26
CA ALA A 14 -15.50 -8.03 -6.99
C ALA A 14 -14.82 -6.66 -7.00
N LYS A 15 -15.10 -5.81 -8.00
CA LYS A 15 -14.56 -4.43 -8.06
C LYS A 15 -14.93 -3.61 -6.83
N ARG A 16 -16.21 -3.65 -6.43
CA ARG A 16 -16.69 -2.93 -5.24
C ARG A 16 -16.00 -3.41 -3.95
N LEU A 17 -15.73 -4.70 -3.83
CA LEU A 17 -14.97 -5.23 -2.71
C LEU A 17 -13.49 -4.81 -2.75
N LEU A 18 -12.89 -4.73 -3.94
CA LEU A 18 -11.52 -4.27 -4.12
C LEU A 18 -11.33 -2.79 -3.74
N GLU A 19 -12.37 -1.94 -3.83
CA GLU A 19 -12.31 -0.57 -3.30
C GLU A 19 -12.00 -0.52 -1.80
N LEU A 20 -12.32 -1.58 -1.05
CA LEU A 20 -12.00 -1.68 0.38
C LEU A 20 -10.50 -1.82 0.64
N THR A 21 -9.73 -2.19 -0.38
CA THR A 21 -8.26 -2.23 -0.31
C THR A 21 -7.65 -0.84 -0.45
N VAL A 22 -8.42 0.20 -0.79
CA VAL A 22 -7.93 1.59 -0.77
C VAL A 22 -7.87 2.06 0.68
N ASN A 23 -6.85 2.86 1.02
CA ASN A 23 -6.71 3.43 2.35
C ASN A 23 -8.02 4.14 2.77
N PRO A 24 -8.47 3.99 4.03
CA PRO A 24 -9.69 4.63 4.49
C PRO A 24 -9.68 6.15 4.33
N ALA A 25 -8.58 6.84 4.61
CA ALA A 25 -8.49 8.30 4.48
C ALA A 25 -8.65 8.74 3.04
N ASP A 26 -7.94 8.06 2.14
CA ASP A 26 -7.98 8.35 0.72
C ASP A 26 -9.39 8.14 0.17
N ARG A 27 -10.01 7.01 0.54
CA ARG A 27 -11.36 6.65 0.11
C ARG A 27 -12.43 7.58 0.65
N LEU A 28 -12.32 8.00 1.91
CA LEU A 28 -13.38 8.75 2.61
C LEU A 28 -13.34 10.25 2.35
N TRP A 29 -12.16 10.87 2.25
CA TRP A 29 -12.09 12.32 2.04
C TRP A 29 -11.03 12.78 1.02
N ARG A 30 -9.83 12.19 0.95
CA ARG A 30 -8.78 12.77 0.08
C ARG A 30 -9.11 12.62 -1.41
N TYR A 31 -9.55 11.45 -1.87
CA TYR A 31 -10.05 11.28 -3.24
C TYR A 31 -11.31 12.10 -3.49
N PRO A 32 -12.36 12.08 -2.64
CA PRO A 32 -13.52 12.94 -2.84
C PRO A 32 -13.17 14.43 -3.00
N ILE A 33 -12.26 14.96 -2.17
CA ILE A 33 -11.77 16.33 -2.29
C ILE A 33 -11.03 16.51 -3.61
N GLY A 34 -10.11 15.61 -3.96
CA GLY A 34 -9.37 15.63 -5.23
C GLY A 34 -10.28 15.65 -6.47
N HIS A 35 -11.33 14.83 -6.49
CA HIS A 35 -12.32 14.80 -7.57
C HIS A 35 -13.21 16.05 -7.59
N ALA A 36 -13.47 16.69 -6.44
CA ALA A 36 -14.21 17.95 -6.39
C ALA A 36 -13.39 19.09 -7.02
N ILE A 37 -12.09 19.18 -6.70
CA ILE A 37 -11.22 20.26 -7.18
C ILE A 37 -10.73 20.08 -8.63
N VAL A 38 -10.73 18.84 -9.16
CA VAL A 38 -10.19 18.57 -10.52
C VAL A 38 -10.91 19.36 -11.61
N LYS A 39 -12.23 19.56 -11.51
CA LYS A 39 -12.99 20.31 -12.51
C LYS A 39 -12.53 21.77 -12.62
N ALA A 40 -12.18 22.39 -11.49
CA ALA A 40 -11.65 23.74 -11.47
C ALA A 40 -10.21 23.76 -12.00
N ALA A 41 -9.38 22.80 -11.59
CA ALA A 41 -7.98 22.72 -12.02
C ALA A 41 -7.82 22.48 -13.52
N LEU A 42 -8.72 21.72 -14.15
CA LEU A 42 -8.71 21.50 -15.61
C LEU A 42 -8.84 22.80 -16.42
N ARG A 43 -9.39 23.87 -15.84
CA ARG A 43 -9.49 25.21 -16.45
C ARG A 43 -8.21 26.03 -16.35
N THR A 44 -7.20 25.53 -15.66
CA THR A 44 -5.90 26.19 -15.45
C THR A 44 -4.79 25.47 -16.23
N PRO A 45 -3.62 26.10 -16.47
CA PRO A 45 -2.45 25.43 -17.05
C PRO A 45 -1.71 24.51 -16.05
N LEU A 46 -2.28 24.26 -14.86
CA LEU A 46 -1.67 23.42 -13.83
C LEU A 46 -1.49 21.98 -14.34
N THR A 47 -0.24 21.50 -14.30
CA THR A 47 0.13 20.12 -14.66
C THR A 47 0.17 19.24 -13.40
N PRO A 48 -0.02 17.92 -13.52
CA PRO A 48 0.17 16.99 -12.40
C PRO A 48 1.55 17.15 -11.75
N ASN A 49 2.60 17.29 -12.56
CA ASN A 49 3.96 17.45 -12.06
C ASN A 49 4.15 18.71 -11.19
N HIS A 50 3.46 19.82 -11.50
CA HIS A 50 3.48 21.01 -10.62
C HIS A 50 2.86 20.71 -9.26
N VAL A 51 1.79 19.92 -9.22
CA VAL A 51 1.14 19.49 -7.98
C VAL A 51 2.08 18.59 -7.19
N THR A 52 2.74 17.63 -7.85
CA THR A 52 3.72 16.74 -7.22
C THR A 52 4.87 17.51 -6.55
N ILE A 53 5.44 18.49 -7.25
CA ILE A 53 6.49 19.35 -6.68
C ILE A 53 5.94 20.14 -5.48
N GLY A 54 4.74 20.70 -5.60
CA GLY A 54 4.10 21.47 -4.53
C GLY A 54 3.86 20.63 -3.27
N HIS A 55 3.30 19.43 -3.41
CA HIS A 55 3.05 18.54 -2.28
C HIS A 55 4.37 18.04 -1.65
N THR A 56 5.40 17.81 -2.46
CA THR A 56 6.74 17.44 -1.96
C THR A 56 7.33 18.54 -1.08
N LEU A 57 7.27 19.79 -1.54
CA LEU A 57 7.76 20.95 -0.78
C LEU A 57 6.99 21.16 0.52
N LEU A 58 5.67 20.91 0.52
CA LEU A 58 4.86 20.94 1.74
C LEU A 58 5.30 19.88 2.74
N GLY A 59 5.56 18.64 2.28
CA GLY A 59 6.06 17.56 3.13
C GLY A 59 7.40 17.88 3.78
N ILE A 60 8.35 18.43 3.01
CA ILE A 60 9.66 18.87 3.51
C ILE A 60 9.50 19.99 4.53
N SER A 61 8.67 20.99 4.23
CA SER A 61 8.43 22.12 5.11
C SER A 61 7.77 21.70 6.42
N ALA A 62 6.81 20.76 6.37
CA ALA A 62 6.21 20.17 7.56
C ALA A 62 7.25 19.47 8.44
N GLY A 63 8.18 18.70 7.85
CA GLY A 63 9.31 18.11 8.57
C GLY A 63 10.19 19.16 9.28
N ALA A 64 10.50 20.27 8.59
CA ALA A 64 11.25 21.37 9.18
C ALA A 64 10.51 22.00 10.38
N LEU A 65 9.18 22.21 10.28
CA LEU A 65 8.37 22.71 11.39
C LEU A 65 8.31 21.75 12.57
N ILE A 66 8.17 20.44 12.31
CA ILE A 66 8.20 19.40 13.35
C ILE A 66 9.53 19.43 14.12
N SER A 67 10.65 19.65 13.42
CA SER A 67 11.98 19.70 14.04
C SER A 67 12.12 20.78 15.12
N THR A 68 11.27 21.79 15.14
CA THR A 68 11.25 22.83 16.17
C THR A 68 10.69 22.32 17.51
N GLY A 69 9.83 21.30 17.49
CA GLY A 69 9.13 20.78 18.67
C GLY A 69 8.15 21.74 19.33
N ARG A 70 7.88 22.91 18.73
CA ARG A 70 6.99 23.93 19.31
C ARG A 70 5.53 23.59 19.01
N PRO A 71 4.61 23.66 20.00
CA PRO A 71 3.20 23.29 19.80
C PRO A 71 2.52 23.95 18.59
N SER A 72 2.68 25.26 18.41
CA SER A 72 2.09 25.97 17.26
C SER A 72 2.65 25.51 15.91
N MET A 73 3.94 25.19 15.85
CA MET A 73 4.60 24.68 14.64
C MET A 73 4.19 23.23 14.35
N LEU A 74 3.94 22.42 15.39
CA LEU A 74 3.42 21.06 15.23
C LEU A 74 2.00 21.07 14.65
N VAL A 75 1.11 21.94 15.13
CA VAL A 75 -0.23 22.10 14.54
C VAL A 75 -0.12 22.48 13.06
N ALA A 76 0.70 23.49 12.75
CA ALA A 76 0.92 23.91 11.36
C ALA A 76 1.47 22.77 10.50
N ALA A 77 2.47 22.02 10.99
CA ALA A 77 3.05 20.88 10.29
C ALA A 77 2.03 19.77 10.02
N GLY A 78 1.20 19.43 11.01
CA GLY A 78 0.15 18.42 10.86
C GLY A 78 -0.88 18.82 9.79
N LEU A 79 -1.30 20.08 9.79
CA LEU A 79 -2.21 20.61 8.76
C LEU A 79 -1.56 20.57 7.37
N MET A 80 -0.30 21.01 7.27
CA MET A 80 0.46 20.97 6.03
C MET A 80 0.63 19.54 5.49
N PHE A 81 0.84 18.57 6.38
CA PHE A 81 1.01 17.17 5.97
C PHE A 81 -0.30 16.54 5.47
N GLU A 82 -1.44 16.88 6.08
CA GLU A 82 -2.74 16.42 5.57
C GLU A 82 -3.08 17.07 4.22
N VAL A 83 -2.81 18.38 4.06
CA VAL A 83 -2.96 19.07 2.78
C VAL A 83 -2.06 18.42 1.71
N ARG A 84 -0.83 18.08 2.09
CA ARG A 84 0.10 17.35 1.23
C ARG A 84 -0.48 16.00 0.78
N SER A 85 -1.05 15.20 1.68
CA SER A 85 -1.72 13.93 1.30
C SER A 85 -2.95 14.11 0.41
N ILE A 86 -3.70 15.21 0.56
CA ILE A 86 -4.80 15.53 -0.35
C ILE A 86 -4.27 15.89 -1.76
N LEU A 87 -3.20 16.67 -1.82
CA LEU A 87 -2.59 17.09 -3.09
C LEU A 87 -1.93 15.93 -3.85
N ASP A 88 -1.36 14.98 -3.11
CA ASP A 88 -0.85 13.71 -3.63
C ASP A 88 -1.97 12.91 -4.33
N CYS A 89 -3.07 12.64 -3.64
CA CYS A 89 -4.24 12.01 -4.27
C CYS A 89 -4.78 12.81 -5.49
N PHE A 90 -4.69 14.14 -5.42
CA PHE A 90 -5.18 15.03 -6.45
C PHE A 90 -4.32 15.01 -7.73
N ASP A 91 -3.00 14.87 -7.65
CA ASP A 91 -2.14 14.87 -8.84
C ASP A 91 -2.44 13.66 -9.75
N GLY A 92 -2.73 12.50 -9.16
CA GLY A 92 -3.11 11.29 -9.87
C GLY A 92 -4.50 11.41 -10.48
N VAL A 93 -5.43 12.07 -9.79
CA VAL A 93 -6.76 12.39 -10.33
C VAL A 93 -6.63 13.36 -11.51
N LEU A 94 -5.79 14.38 -11.41
CA LEU A 94 -5.53 15.35 -12.47
C LEU A 94 -4.85 14.70 -13.67
N ALA A 95 -3.88 13.83 -13.46
CA ALA A 95 -3.17 13.10 -14.52
C ALA A 95 -4.13 12.20 -15.32
N ARG A 96 -5.04 11.49 -14.62
CA ARG A 96 -6.08 10.69 -15.28
C ARG A 96 -7.08 11.56 -16.04
N ALA A 97 -7.52 12.67 -15.44
CA ALA A 97 -8.48 13.57 -16.06
C ALA A 97 -7.92 14.29 -17.31
N ARG A 98 -6.62 14.57 -17.34
CA ARG A 98 -5.94 15.15 -18.53
C ARG A 98 -5.45 14.11 -19.54
N GLY A 99 -5.47 12.82 -19.21
CA GLY A 99 -4.89 11.77 -20.05
C GLY A 99 -3.36 11.83 -20.14
N THR A 100 -2.68 12.46 -19.17
CA THR A 100 -1.22 12.68 -19.17
C THR A 100 -0.49 11.76 -18.18
N ALA A 101 -1.11 10.64 -17.78
CA ALA A 101 -0.49 9.66 -16.89
C ALA A 101 0.74 9.02 -17.56
N SER A 102 1.91 9.13 -16.92
CA SER A 102 3.17 8.65 -17.47
C SER A 102 4.00 7.86 -16.45
N PRO A 103 4.90 6.95 -16.88
CA PRO A 103 5.84 6.28 -15.99
C PRO A 103 6.75 7.26 -15.25
N TYR A 104 7.20 8.32 -15.92
CA TYR A 104 8.02 9.37 -15.32
C TYR A 104 7.27 10.11 -14.20
N GLY A 105 6.02 10.51 -14.46
CA GLY A 105 5.20 11.18 -13.44
C GLY A 105 5.00 10.29 -12.20
N ARG A 106 4.71 8.99 -12.39
CA ARG A 106 4.61 8.03 -11.28
C ARG A 106 5.91 7.89 -10.49
N ALA A 107 7.06 7.87 -11.15
CA ALA A 107 8.35 7.79 -10.47
C ALA A 107 8.64 9.07 -9.67
N MET A 108 8.31 10.24 -10.24
CA MET A 108 8.48 11.53 -9.56
C MET A 108 7.59 11.63 -8.32
N ASP A 109 6.35 11.16 -8.42
CA ASP A 109 5.40 11.09 -7.32
C ASP A 109 5.91 10.22 -6.16
N GLN A 110 6.35 9.00 -6.46
CA GLN A 110 6.97 8.10 -5.47
C GLN A 110 8.20 8.72 -4.77
N VAL A 111 9.02 9.48 -5.50
CA VAL A 111 10.17 10.19 -4.92
C VAL A 111 9.69 11.32 -4.01
N GLY A 112 8.70 12.09 -4.43
CA GLY A 112 8.07 13.14 -3.62
C GLY A 112 7.47 12.61 -2.33
N ASP A 113 6.81 11.46 -2.43
CA ASP A 113 6.26 10.71 -1.31
C ASP A 113 7.31 10.31 -0.28
N PHE A 114 8.38 9.70 -0.79
CA PHE A 114 9.54 9.32 0.02
C PHE A 114 10.17 10.53 0.70
N LEU A 115 10.43 11.62 -0.04
CA LEU A 115 11.08 12.82 0.49
C LEU A 115 10.24 13.50 1.59
N GLY A 116 8.93 13.64 1.37
CA GLY A 116 8.05 14.23 2.37
C GLY A 116 7.94 13.38 3.63
N PHE A 117 7.83 12.06 3.50
CA PHE A 117 7.81 11.16 4.66
C PHE A 117 9.16 11.10 5.38
N ALA A 118 10.28 11.06 4.64
CA ALA A 118 11.62 11.13 5.22
C ALA A 118 11.83 12.42 6.00
N ALA A 119 11.41 13.58 5.47
CA ALA A 119 11.48 14.85 6.17
C ALA A 119 10.63 14.86 7.45
N PHE A 120 9.44 14.27 7.43
CA PHE A 120 8.60 14.12 8.62
C PHE A 120 9.31 13.31 9.72
N VAL A 121 9.89 12.16 9.35
CA VAL A 121 10.60 11.28 10.27
C VAL A 121 11.87 11.94 10.80
N LEU A 122 12.68 12.58 9.94
CA LEU A 122 13.90 13.29 10.34
C LEU A 122 13.59 14.48 11.25
N GLY A 123 12.55 15.26 10.94
CA GLY A 123 12.10 16.36 11.79
C GLY A 123 11.66 15.87 13.17
N SER A 124 10.90 14.77 13.21
CA SER A 124 10.47 14.13 14.46
C SER A 124 11.66 13.62 15.26
N TRP A 125 12.63 12.98 14.60
CA TRP A 125 13.87 12.51 15.23
C TRP A 125 14.61 13.66 15.90
N VAL A 126 14.86 14.77 15.18
CA VAL A 126 15.50 15.97 15.72
C VAL A 126 14.73 16.48 16.94
N ALA A 127 13.41 16.54 16.88
CA ALA A 127 12.59 16.97 18.00
C ALA A 127 12.73 16.04 19.22
N PHE A 128 12.69 14.72 19.00
CA PHE A 128 12.79 13.72 20.05
C PHE A 128 14.18 13.60 20.67
N THR A 129 15.26 14.01 19.99
CA THR A 129 16.60 14.00 20.59
C THR A 129 16.67 14.86 21.85
N ARG A 130 15.85 15.91 21.94
CA ARG A 130 15.78 16.83 23.08
C ARG A 130 15.10 16.23 24.31
N THR A 131 14.29 15.19 24.14
CA THR A 131 13.52 14.55 25.23
C THR A 131 14.01 13.14 25.56
N LEU A 132 14.33 12.33 24.54
CA LEU A 132 14.72 10.92 24.70
C LEU A 132 16.25 10.70 24.64
N GLY A 133 17.00 11.70 24.16
CA GLY A 133 18.39 11.54 23.76
C GLY A 133 18.54 10.92 22.36
N PHE A 134 19.72 11.11 21.76
CA PHE A 134 20.00 10.72 20.37
C PHE A 134 19.69 9.25 20.03
N PRO A 135 20.21 8.23 20.75
CA PRO A 135 20.06 6.83 20.32
C PRO A 135 18.60 6.35 20.38
N ARG A 136 17.84 6.74 21.41
CA ARG A 136 16.43 6.34 21.57
C ARG A 136 15.54 7.02 20.54
N ALA A 137 15.76 8.31 20.30
CA ALA A 137 15.05 9.06 19.29
C ALA A 137 15.29 8.49 17.88
N MET A 138 16.54 8.11 17.58
CA MET A 138 16.90 7.47 16.31
C MET A 138 16.23 6.11 16.17
N ALA A 139 16.31 5.26 17.19
CA ALA A 139 15.70 3.93 17.19
C ALA A 139 14.19 4.00 16.97
N LEU A 140 13.46 4.84 17.71
CA LEU A 140 12.02 5.00 17.55
C LEU A 140 11.64 5.46 16.12
N SER A 141 12.37 6.44 15.59
CA SER A 141 12.10 7.01 14.27
C SER A 141 12.34 5.99 13.15
N LEU A 142 13.47 5.26 13.21
CA LEU A 142 13.80 4.22 12.24
C LEU A 142 12.87 3.01 12.32
N ILE A 143 12.54 2.55 13.53
CA ILE A 143 11.59 1.44 13.72
C ILE A 143 10.22 1.82 13.16
N THR A 144 9.72 3.01 13.48
CA THR A 144 8.41 3.47 12.97
C THR A 144 8.42 3.57 11.45
N ALA A 145 9.48 4.15 10.86
CA ALA A 145 9.61 4.25 9.41
C ALA A 145 9.69 2.87 8.73
N ALA A 146 10.46 1.94 9.28
CA ALA A 146 10.57 0.58 8.76
C ALA A 146 9.23 -0.18 8.84
N LEU A 147 8.49 -0.02 9.94
CA LEU A 147 7.16 -0.61 10.12
C LEU A 147 6.14 -0.03 9.14
N CYS A 148 6.15 1.29 8.90
CA CYS A 148 5.30 1.94 7.90
C CYS A 148 5.64 1.45 6.48
N ALA A 149 6.93 1.33 6.14
CA ALA A 149 7.37 0.80 4.86
C ALA A 149 6.92 -0.67 4.67
N LEU A 150 7.05 -1.50 5.71
CA LEU A 150 6.57 -2.88 5.68
C LEU A 150 5.04 -2.96 5.52
N CYS A 151 4.29 -2.04 6.13
CA CYS A 151 2.85 -1.88 5.90
C CYS A 151 2.56 -1.57 4.43
N THR A 152 3.23 -0.58 3.83
CA THR A 152 3.10 -0.26 2.40
C THR A 152 3.39 -1.48 1.51
N PHE A 153 4.45 -2.24 1.78
CA PHE A 153 4.75 -3.46 1.03
C PHE A 153 3.71 -4.57 1.22
N CYS A 154 3.16 -4.71 2.43
CA CYS A 154 2.07 -5.64 2.73
C CYS A 154 0.81 -5.27 1.95
N TRP A 155 0.45 -3.98 1.95
CA TRP A 155 -0.67 -3.45 1.19
C TRP A 155 -0.50 -3.68 -0.32
N ASP A 156 0.64 -3.29 -0.90
CA ASP A 156 0.90 -3.45 -2.34
C ASP A 156 0.80 -4.92 -2.76
N LEU A 157 1.48 -5.82 -2.04
CA LEU A 157 1.49 -7.25 -2.32
C LEU A 157 0.07 -7.83 -2.31
N TYR A 158 -0.71 -7.58 -1.25
CA TYR A 158 -2.04 -8.17 -1.14
C TYR A 158 -3.06 -7.49 -2.05
N LYS A 159 -2.97 -6.17 -2.24
CA LYS A 159 -3.85 -5.44 -3.16
C LYS A 159 -3.68 -5.96 -4.58
N ARG A 160 -2.43 -6.06 -5.08
CA ARG A 160 -2.13 -6.59 -6.42
C ARG A 160 -2.55 -8.05 -6.56
N ARG A 161 -2.28 -8.88 -5.54
CA ARG A 161 -2.66 -10.29 -5.52
C ARG A 161 -4.18 -10.49 -5.56
N PHE A 162 -4.94 -9.85 -4.66
CA PHE A 162 -6.40 -9.97 -4.67
C PHE A 162 -7.02 -9.40 -5.95
N THR A 163 -6.48 -8.29 -6.47
CA THR A 163 -6.97 -7.69 -7.72
C THR A 163 -6.78 -8.63 -8.91
N SER A 164 -5.56 -9.13 -9.11
CA SER A 164 -5.26 -10.05 -10.22
C SER A 164 -6.03 -11.38 -10.10
N ILE A 165 -6.14 -11.95 -8.90
CA ILE A 165 -6.86 -13.22 -8.70
C ILE A 165 -8.37 -13.05 -8.92
N LEU A 166 -8.98 -11.98 -8.39
CA LEU A 166 -10.43 -11.77 -8.52
C LEU A 166 -10.82 -11.40 -9.96
N LEU A 167 -10.06 -10.51 -10.60
CA LEU A 167 -10.39 -10.00 -11.93
C LEU A 167 -9.88 -10.92 -13.05
N GLU A 168 -8.60 -11.29 -13.01
CA GLU A 168 -7.93 -12.05 -14.09
C GLU A 168 -7.89 -13.55 -13.82
N GLY A 169 -8.04 -13.99 -12.57
CA GLY A 169 -7.97 -15.40 -12.20
C GLY A 169 -6.55 -15.93 -12.12
N ARG A 170 -5.54 -15.05 -12.19
CA ARG A 170 -4.11 -15.38 -12.05
C ARG A 170 -3.48 -14.49 -10.99
N ASP A 171 -2.30 -14.89 -10.53
CA ASP A 171 -1.57 -14.13 -9.51
C ASP A 171 -0.40 -13.38 -10.16
N GLU A 172 -0.61 -12.09 -10.42
CA GLU A 172 0.40 -11.24 -11.06
C GLU A 172 1.68 -11.14 -10.23
N VAL A 173 1.57 -11.17 -8.89
CA VAL A 173 2.71 -11.06 -7.99
C VAL A 173 3.58 -12.31 -8.08
N ASP A 174 2.96 -13.48 -8.19
CA ASP A 174 3.70 -14.74 -8.41
C ASP A 174 4.40 -14.75 -9.77
N ASP A 175 3.74 -14.27 -10.83
CA ASP A 175 4.32 -14.17 -12.18
C ASP A 175 5.54 -13.22 -12.20
N GLU A 176 5.42 -12.05 -11.56
CA GLU A 176 6.51 -11.08 -11.43
C GLU A 176 7.68 -11.65 -10.62
N TYR A 177 7.40 -12.32 -9.51
CA TYR A 177 8.43 -12.99 -8.70
C TYR A 177 9.24 -13.97 -9.56
N VAL A 178 8.58 -14.86 -10.31
CA VAL A 178 9.27 -15.86 -11.14
C VAL A 178 10.10 -15.17 -12.22
N LYS A 179 9.56 -14.12 -12.86
CA LYS A 179 10.29 -13.34 -13.88
C LYS A 179 11.57 -12.74 -13.30
N VAL A 180 11.50 -12.07 -12.15
CA VAL A 180 12.66 -11.44 -11.52
C VAL A 180 13.72 -12.47 -11.13
N GLN A 181 13.32 -13.63 -10.60
CA GLN A 181 14.27 -14.70 -10.25
C GLN A 181 14.98 -15.28 -11.48
N LEU A 182 14.26 -15.52 -12.57
CA LEU A 182 14.84 -16.01 -13.82
C LEU A 182 15.77 -14.97 -14.47
N GLU A 183 15.42 -13.70 -14.41
CA GLU A 183 16.26 -12.62 -14.91
C GLU A 183 17.55 -12.49 -14.08
N ALA A 184 17.47 -12.65 -12.75
CA ALA A 184 18.64 -12.66 -11.87
C ALA A 184 19.58 -13.86 -12.11
N GLN A 185 19.05 -14.99 -12.59
CA GLN A 185 19.87 -16.14 -13.00
C GLN A 185 20.62 -15.89 -14.32
N ARG A 186 20.03 -15.10 -15.23
CA ARG A 186 20.60 -14.76 -16.54
C ARG A 186 21.57 -13.58 -16.48
N THR A 187 21.27 -12.59 -15.64
CA THR A 187 21.95 -11.30 -15.61
C THR A 187 22.76 -11.15 -14.31
N ARG A 188 24.06 -10.90 -14.42
CA ARG A 188 24.97 -10.74 -13.24
C ARG A 188 24.96 -9.33 -12.62
N GLY A 189 23.92 -8.53 -12.85
CA GLY A 189 23.86 -7.14 -12.38
C GLY A 189 23.56 -7.03 -10.87
N PRO A 190 24.18 -6.09 -10.13
CA PRO A 190 23.90 -5.90 -8.70
C PRO A 190 22.45 -5.48 -8.44
N ALA A 191 21.87 -4.64 -9.33
CA ALA A 191 20.48 -4.18 -9.20
C ALA A 191 19.48 -5.34 -9.28
N ILE A 192 19.59 -6.20 -10.30
CA ILE A 192 18.68 -7.34 -10.45
C ILE A 192 18.84 -8.37 -9.32
N ARG A 193 20.05 -8.58 -8.82
CA ARG A 193 20.30 -9.43 -7.64
C ARG A 193 19.65 -8.88 -6.38
N PHE A 194 19.70 -7.57 -6.19
CA PHE A 194 19.00 -6.92 -5.09
C PHE A 194 17.48 -7.06 -5.23
N SER A 195 16.92 -6.82 -6.42
CA SER A 195 15.49 -7.03 -6.69
C SER A 195 15.05 -8.47 -6.42
N ALA A 196 15.83 -9.47 -6.85
CA ALA A 196 15.54 -10.88 -6.59
C ALA A 196 15.62 -11.25 -5.10
N TRP A 197 16.65 -10.75 -4.39
CA TRP A 197 16.75 -10.92 -2.94
C TRP A 197 15.58 -10.26 -2.21
N PHE A 198 15.21 -9.05 -2.61
CA PHE A 198 14.11 -8.30 -2.00
C PHE A 198 12.76 -8.98 -2.25
N ALA A 199 12.51 -9.47 -3.46
CA ALA A 199 11.31 -10.23 -3.78
C ALA A 199 11.21 -11.52 -2.94
N ASP A 200 12.31 -12.25 -2.76
CA ASP A 200 12.35 -13.44 -1.90
C ASP A 200 12.16 -13.09 -0.42
N LEU A 201 12.73 -11.98 0.07
CA LEU A 201 12.48 -11.46 1.41
C LEU A 201 10.99 -11.11 1.61
N GLN A 202 10.39 -10.40 0.66
CA GLN A 202 8.99 -9.97 0.72
C GLN A 202 8.04 -11.18 0.79
N ILE A 203 8.25 -12.20 -0.05
CA ILE A 203 7.46 -13.43 -0.02
C ILE A 203 7.70 -14.22 1.27
N ARG A 204 8.95 -14.35 1.76
CA ARG A 204 9.22 -15.04 3.02
C ARG A 204 8.54 -14.39 4.22
N LEU A 205 8.48 -13.06 4.26
CA LEU A 205 7.88 -12.32 5.36
C LEU A 205 6.35 -12.30 5.29
N LEU A 206 5.79 -12.12 4.10
CA LEU A 206 4.35 -11.87 3.94
C LEU A 206 3.57 -13.10 3.47
N ASN A 207 4.15 -13.99 2.69
CA ASN A 207 3.46 -15.17 2.15
C ASN A 207 4.37 -16.41 2.07
N PRO A 208 4.87 -16.92 3.23
CA PRO A 208 5.86 -17.99 3.24
C PRO A 208 5.36 -19.30 2.61
N SER A 209 4.05 -19.57 2.66
CA SER A 209 3.44 -20.77 2.09
C SER A 209 3.54 -20.85 0.57
N ALA A 210 3.64 -19.71 -0.13
CA ALA A 210 3.80 -19.68 -1.58
C ALA A 210 5.23 -20.00 -2.06
N LEU A 211 6.22 -19.99 -1.16
CA LEU A 211 7.63 -20.06 -1.54
C LEU A 211 8.02 -21.39 -2.20
N GLY A 212 7.49 -22.51 -1.70
CA GLY A 212 7.75 -23.85 -2.26
C GLY A 212 7.28 -23.97 -3.71
N PRO A 213 5.98 -23.76 -3.99
CA PRO A 213 5.44 -23.74 -5.35
C PRO A 213 6.16 -22.75 -6.29
N LEU A 214 6.50 -21.55 -5.80
CA LEU A 214 7.21 -20.55 -6.59
C LEU A 214 8.63 -20.98 -6.96
N ARG A 215 9.38 -21.61 -6.04
CA ARG A 215 10.72 -22.14 -6.35
C ARG A 215 10.67 -23.27 -7.35
N ALA A 216 9.66 -24.14 -7.29
CA ALA A 216 9.43 -25.16 -8.30
C ALA A 216 9.14 -24.55 -9.68
N ARG A 217 8.32 -23.48 -9.74
CA ARG A 217 8.09 -22.72 -10.98
C ARG A 217 9.37 -22.11 -11.55
N VAL A 218 10.19 -21.47 -10.72
CA VAL A 218 11.50 -20.93 -11.15
C VAL A 218 12.40 -22.04 -11.69
N ALA A 219 12.48 -23.19 -11.01
CA ALA A 219 13.29 -24.33 -11.47
C ALA A 219 12.82 -24.88 -12.82
N SER A 220 11.50 -24.88 -13.07
CA SER A 220 10.92 -25.29 -14.36
C SER A 220 11.03 -24.25 -15.48
N GLY A 221 11.42 -23.00 -15.17
CA GLY A 221 11.42 -21.89 -16.13
C GLY A 221 10.03 -21.37 -16.53
N THR A 222 8.96 -21.78 -15.82
CA THR A 222 7.58 -21.46 -16.17
C THR A 222 7.18 -20.08 -15.63
N VAL A 223 7.34 -19.05 -16.47
CA VAL A 223 7.01 -17.66 -16.10
C VAL A 223 5.52 -17.46 -15.86
N LYS A 224 4.67 -17.91 -16.80
CA LYS A 224 3.21 -17.81 -16.72
C LYS A 224 2.60 -19.20 -16.62
N VAL A 225 1.55 -19.34 -15.81
CA VAL A 225 0.72 -20.55 -15.82
C VAL A 225 0.00 -20.61 -17.18
N ALA A 226 -0.19 -21.81 -17.75
CA ALA A 226 -0.78 -22.01 -19.07
C ALA A 226 -2.15 -21.31 -19.21
N GLU A 227 -2.43 -20.73 -20.37
CA GLU A 227 -3.72 -20.12 -20.67
C GLU A 227 -4.86 -21.13 -20.40
N GLY A 228 -5.83 -20.73 -19.57
CA GLY A 228 -6.94 -21.57 -19.12
C GLY A 228 -6.77 -22.20 -17.73
N THR A 229 -5.58 -22.17 -17.12
CA THR A 229 -5.40 -22.60 -15.72
C THR A 229 -5.59 -21.43 -14.76
N SER A 230 -6.73 -21.42 -14.07
CA SER A 230 -7.02 -20.42 -13.03
C SER A 230 -6.26 -20.73 -11.74
N HIS A 231 -5.86 -19.69 -11.03
CA HIS A 231 -5.30 -19.80 -9.69
C HIS A 231 -6.26 -20.60 -8.79
N PRO A 232 -5.77 -21.55 -7.96
CA PRO A 232 -6.65 -22.45 -7.17
C PRO A 232 -7.67 -21.73 -6.29
N ALA A 233 -7.32 -20.53 -5.80
CA ALA A 233 -8.22 -19.71 -4.99
C ALA A 233 -9.21 -18.84 -5.81
N ALA A 234 -9.03 -18.68 -7.12
CA ALA A 234 -9.77 -17.71 -7.93
C ALA A 234 -11.29 -17.98 -7.91
N GLU A 235 -11.71 -19.21 -8.19
CA GLU A 235 -13.13 -19.57 -8.21
C GLU A 235 -13.77 -19.41 -6.83
N ARG A 236 -13.09 -19.87 -5.77
CA ARG A 236 -13.56 -19.74 -4.39
C ARG A 236 -13.69 -18.27 -3.98
N LEU A 237 -12.69 -17.43 -4.26
CA LEU A 237 -12.73 -16.02 -3.90
C LEU A 237 -13.79 -15.26 -4.70
N ARG A 238 -14.02 -15.60 -5.97
CA ARG A 238 -15.12 -15.04 -6.78
C ARG A 238 -16.49 -15.46 -6.25
N ALA A 239 -16.64 -16.71 -5.80
CA ALA A 239 -17.87 -17.19 -5.16
C ALA A 239 -18.14 -16.45 -3.84
N MET A 240 -17.11 -16.31 -2.99
CA MET A 240 -17.17 -15.52 -1.76
C MET A 240 -17.54 -14.05 -2.04
N ALA A 241 -16.97 -13.45 -3.09
CA ALA A 241 -17.28 -12.09 -3.51
C ALA A 241 -18.73 -11.92 -3.95
N ALA A 242 -19.25 -12.88 -4.74
CA ALA A 242 -20.64 -12.86 -5.19
C ALA A 242 -21.65 -13.01 -4.05
N GLN A 243 -21.29 -13.76 -2.99
CA GLN A 243 -22.12 -13.98 -1.80
C GLN A 243 -21.98 -12.87 -0.76
N GLY A 244 -21.06 -11.91 -0.94
CA GLY A 244 -20.78 -10.87 0.05
C GLY A 244 -20.17 -11.43 1.34
N ASP A 245 -19.33 -12.46 1.24
CA ASP A 245 -18.76 -13.17 2.39
C ASP A 245 -18.05 -12.20 3.37
N PRO A 246 -18.43 -12.20 4.66
CA PRO A 246 -17.90 -11.26 5.64
C PRO A 246 -16.41 -11.46 5.91
N LYS A 247 -15.86 -12.68 5.76
CA LYS A 247 -14.43 -12.96 5.92
C LYS A 247 -13.63 -12.31 4.79
N LEU A 248 -14.08 -12.45 3.53
CA LEU A 248 -13.42 -11.80 2.40
C LEU A 248 -13.47 -10.27 2.57
N ARG A 249 -14.64 -9.71 2.90
CA ARG A 249 -14.80 -8.28 3.16
C ARG A 249 -13.88 -7.78 4.28
N SER A 250 -13.85 -8.48 5.42
CA SER A 250 -12.96 -8.15 6.55
C SER A 250 -11.49 -8.18 6.14
N THR A 251 -11.05 -9.17 5.37
CA THR A 251 -9.66 -9.26 4.92
C THR A 251 -9.29 -8.13 3.97
N LEU A 252 -10.14 -7.80 2.99
CA LEU A 252 -9.87 -6.69 2.06
C LEU A 252 -9.86 -5.33 2.78
N LEU A 253 -10.71 -5.16 3.79
CA LEU A 253 -10.65 -3.98 4.68
C LEU A 253 -9.30 -3.91 5.41
N ARG A 254 -8.84 -5.01 6.02
CA ARG A 254 -7.53 -5.05 6.70
C ARG A 254 -6.38 -4.73 5.75
N VAL A 255 -6.44 -5.23 4.52
CA VAL A 255 -5.50 -4.83 3.46
C VAL A 255 -5.53 -3.32 3.30
N GLY A 256 -6.69 -2.68 3.10
CA GLY A 256 -6.76 -1.22 2.99
C GLY A 256 -6.19 -0.48 4.20
N PHE A 257 -6.45 -0.96 5.41
CA PHE A 257 -5.90 -0.42 6.66
C PHE A 257 -4.38 -0.63 6.79
N SER A 258 -3.82 -1.67 6.17
CA SER A 258 -2.37 -1.90 6.16
C SER A 258 -1.62 -0.98 5.20
N GLY A 259 -2.29 -0.10 4.44
CA GLY A 259 -1.60 0.93 3.65
C GLY A 259 -0.77 1.86 4.53
N GLY A 260 0.44 2.22 4.06
CA GLY A 260 1.35 3.12 4.80
C GLY A 260 0.71 4.45 5.18
N ASP A 261 -0.25 4.93 4.38
CA ASP A 261 -0.97 6.17 4.62
C ASP A 261 -1.80 6.16 5.91
N THR A 262 -2.18 4.98 6.43
CA THR A 262 -2.85 4.90 7.74
C THR A 262 -1.87 5.18 8.87
N GLY A 263 -0.63 4.68 8.77
CA GLY A 263 0.43 5.01 9.72
C GLY A 263 0.75 6.50 9.68
N ILE A 264 0.87 7.04 8.47
CA ILE A 264 1.03 8.49 8.24
C ILE A 264 -0.12 9.30 8.85
N LEU A 265 -1.37 8.83 8.71
CA LEU A 265 -2.53 9.50 9.30
C LEU A 265 -2.43 9.56 10.83
N ILE A 266 -2.04 8.46 11.48
CA ILE A 266 -1.83 8.41 12.94
C ILE A 266 -0.75 9.43 13.35
N LEU A 267 0.37 9.45 12.62
CA LEU A 267 1.46 10.39 12.86
C LEU A 267 1.04 11.86 12.67
N THR A 268 0.24 12.12 11.63
CA THR A 268 -0.28 13.45 11.30
C THR A 268 -1.26 13.92 12.37
N ALA A 269 -2.20 13.07 12.78
CA ALA A 269 -3.16 13.36 13.84
C ALA A 269 -2.47 13.62 15.18
N ALA A 270 -1.47 12.82 15.54
CA ALA A 270 -0.71 13.04 16.77
C ALA A 270 0.10 14.34 16.74
N THR A 271 0.65 14.69 15.59
CA THR A 271 1.34 15.97 15.36
C THR A 271 0.38 17.16 15.51
N LEU A 272 -0.84 17.06 14.95
CA LEU A 272 -1.91 18.06 15.15
C LEU A 272 -2.29 18.22 16.62
N LEU A 273 -2.31 17.13 17.37
CA LEU A 273 -2.57 17.13 18.81
C LEU A 273 -1.35 17.57 19.64
N THR A 274 -0.26 17.99 19.00
CA THR A 274 1.00 18.41 19.63
C THR A 274 1.70 17.31 20.44
N ARG A 275 1.38 16.05 20.14
CA ARG A 275 1.92 14.85 20.80
C ARG A 275 2.59 13.89 19.80
N PRO A 276 3.58 14.36 19.01
CA PRO A 276 4.21 13.54 17.99
C PRO A 276 4.86 12.27 18.56
N LEU A 277 5.40 12.32 19.79
CA LEU A 277 6.05 11.16 20.40
C LEU A 277 5.05 10.00 20.65
N GLU A 278 3.89 10.31 21.21
CA GLU A 278 2.80 9.34 21.39
C GLU A 278 2.33 8.80 20.05
N GLY A 279 2.32 9.66 19.02
CA GLY A 279 2.03 9.29 17.63
C GLY A 279 2.95 8.21 17.08
N PHE A 280 4.26 8.33 17.25
CA PHE A 280 5.23 7.34 16.77
C PHE A 280 5.06 5.98 17.47
N LEU A 281 4.80 5.99 18.78
CA LEU A 281 4.51 4.77 19.53
C LEU A 281 3.19 4.12 19.07
N ALA A 282 2.14 4.92 18.92
CA ALA A 282 0.84 4.45 18.45
C ALA A 282 0.91 3.91 17.02
N ALA A 283 1.60 4.60 16.11
CA ALA A 283 1.82 4.16 14.74
C ALA A 283 2.62 2.86 14.70
N SER A 284 3.68 2.74 15.48
CA SER A 284 4.46 1.49 15.58
C SER A 284 3.61 0.32 16.07
N ALA A 285 2.86 0.51 17.17
CA ALA A 285 1.98 -0.53 17.70
C ALA A 285 0.88 -0.91 16.70
N TYR A 286 0.27 0.07 16.05
CA TYR A 286 -0.71 -0.12 14.99
C TYR A 286 -0.13 -0.95 13.84
N CYS A 287 1.04 -0.57 13.32
CA CYS A 287 1.70 -1.27 12.22
C CYS A 287 1.95 -2.74 12.55
N VAL A 288 2.43 -3.06 13.76
CA VAL A 288 2.66 -4.45 14.18
C VAL A 288 1.35 -5.25 14.17
N VAL A 289 0.29 -4.70 14.77
CA VAL A 289 -1.02 -5.38 14.87
C VAL A 289 -1.66 -5.54 13.49
N ILE A 290 -1.68 -4.49 12.67
CA ILE A 290 -2.31 -4.56 11.34
C ILE A 290 -1.54 -5.48 10.40
N LEU A 291 -0.21 -5.49 10.45
CA LEU A 291 0.61 -6.44 9.68
C LEU A 291 0.28 -7.88 10.05
N ALA A 292 0.34 -8.22 11.34
CA ALA A 292 0.10 -9.58 11.81
C ALA A 292 -1.32 -10.07 11.43
N THR A 293 -2.32 -9.21 11.64
CA THR A 293 -3.73 -9.55 11.35
C THR A 293 -4.04 -9.60 9.86
N THR A 294 -3.42 -8.77 9.02
CA THR A 294 -3.58 -8.77 7.57
C THR A 294 -2.89 -9.97 6.95
N VAL A 295 -1.62 -10.23 7.30
CA VAL A 295 -0.84 -11.37 6.81
C VAL A 295 -1.55 -12.69 7.14
N THR A 296 -2.00 -12.83 8.39
CA THR A 296 -2.71 -14.05 8.82
C THR A 296 -4.03 -14.24 8.08
N ALA A 297 -4.84 -13.19 7.95
CA ALA A 297 -6.15 -13.28 7.30
C ALA A 297 -6.03 -13.52 5.79
N SER A 298 -5.11 -12.83 5.12
CA SER A 298 -4.86 -12.98 3.69
C SER A 298 -4.32 -14.37 3.35
N ASN A 299 -3.32 -14.86 4.08
CA ASN A 299 -2.77 -16.20 3.83
C ASN A 299 -3.79 -17.32 4.09
N ARG A 300 -4.64 -17.18 5.12
CA ARG A 300 -5.75 -18.12 5.34
C ARG A 300 -6.72 -18.14 4.17
N LEU A 301 -7.04 -16.98 3.58
CA LEU A 301 -7.94 -16.92 2.43
C LEU A 301 -7.29 -17.38 1.14
N LEU A 302 -6.00 -17.19 0.94
CA LEU A 302 -5.29 -17.60 -0.28
C LEU A 302 -5.03 -19.11 -0.30
N HIS A 303 -4.66 -19.68 0.84
CA HIS A 303 -4.22 -21.09 0.94
C HIS A 303 -5.23 -22.03 1.57
N ALA A 304 -6.46 -21.57 1.88
CA ALA A 304 -7.53 -22.45 2.31
C ALA A 304 -7.78 -23.52 1.25
N GLN A 305 -7.74 -24.79 1.68
CA GLN A 305 -8.07 -25.92 0.83
C GLN A 305 -9.52 -25.77 0.30
N PRO A 306 -9.80 -26.26 -0.92
CA PRO A 306 -11.16 -26.36 -1.39
C PRO A 306 -11.97 -27.14 -0.36
N MET A 307 -13.15 -26.63 0.00
CA MET A 307 -14.08 -27.37 0.84
C MET A 307 -14.34 -28.71 0.16
N THR A 308 -13.81 -29.79 0.71
CA THR A 308 -14.30 -31.12 0.37
C THR A 308 -15.78 -31.11 0.72
N ALA A 309 -16.64 -31.32 -0.28
CA ALA A 309 -18.04 -31.53 -0.04
C ALA A 309 -18.15 -32.67 0.98
N SER A 310 -18.65 -32.36 2.17
CA SER A 310 -18.96 -33.37 3.18
C SER A 310 -19.99 -34.32 2.54
N PRO A 311 -19.72 -35.63 2.47
CA PRO A 311 -20.73 -36.59 2.06
C PRO A 311 -21.70 -36.77 3.23
N HIS A 312 -22.84 -36.10 3.15
CA HIS A 312 -24.03 -36.40 3.94
C HIS A 312 -25.21 -36.55 2.99
#